data_AF-A0A835YXP0-F1
#
_entry.id   AF-A0A835YXP0-F1
#
_cell.length_a   1.000
_cell.length_b   1.000
_cell.length_c   1.000
_cell.angle_alpha   90.00
_cell.angle_beta   90.00
_cell.angle_gamma   90.00
#
_symmetry.space_group_name_H-M   'P 1'
#
loop_
_entity.id
_entity.type
_entity.pdbx_description
1 polymer ?
#
loop_
_entity_poly.entity_id
_entity_poly.type
_entity_poly.pdbx_seq_one_letter_code
_entity_poly.pdbx_strand_id
1 'polypeptide(L)'
;MGSATAAAASAAAAAAAAEEEEASRRAAAPAVRGGGVSSSTLTSTTALQPYCAKSLPSSVLDRHLEGQANRLLPSGSPKVVVRMLANTRKAFFVPAQVRATFAVDAAGSSPPPTIAYTAKTVGVFQELDGVWVLCFVLMVHEYGADAPLANRGRVYISYLDSVPFMRPCHARTALFQGVLHAYLNCSRRRGFTKAHLWVCAPGEGSQSLFLQRPPHQKTPDQKGLEAWYGNMASGAVAAGIATDFTDFVSDFFSDATALR
;
A
#
# COMPACT_ATOMS: atom_id res chain seq x y z
N MET A 1 24.10 -0.89 -20.99
CA MET A 1 22.65 -0.82 -21.31
C MET A 1 21.86 -2.13 -21.08
N GLY A 2 22.47 -3.27 -20.68
CA GLY A 2 21.74 -4.55 -20.52
C GLY A 2 21.31 -4.97 -19.11
N SER A 3 21.59 -4.16 -18.07
CA SER A 3 21.36 -4.54 -16.65
C SER A 3 19.99 -4.10 -16.11
N ALA A 4 19.51 -2.91 -16.50
CA ALA A 4 18.22 -2.38 -16.06
C ALA A 4 17.00 -3.18 -16.58
N THR A 5 17.12 -3.75 -17.79
CA THR A 5 16.07 -4.59 -18.40
C THR A 5 15.93 -5.94 -17.69
N ALA A 6 17.02 -6.52 -17.20
CA ALA A 6 17.01 -7.77 -16.46
C ALA A 6 16.43 -7.61 -15.05
N ALA A 7 16.74 -6.50 -14.35
CA ALA A 7 16.17 -6.20 -13.05
C ALA A 7 14.66 -5.91 -13.13
N ALA A 8 14.21 -5.18 -14.15
CA ALA A 8 12.79 -4.96 -14.43
C ALA A 8 12.05 -6.26 -14.76
N ALA A 9 12.65 -7.15 -15.55
CA ALA A 9 12.10 -8.46 -15.84
C ALA A 9 12.01 -9.35 -14.59
N SER A 10 13.00 -9.29 -13.70
CA SER A 10 13.00 -10.04 -12.45
C SER A 10 11.96 -9.53 -11.44
N ALA A 11 11.73 -8.22 -11.38
CA ALA A 11 10.69 -7.62 -10.54
C ALA A 11 9.29 -7.94 -11.07
N ALA A 12 9.10 -7.90 -12.40
CA ALA A 12 7.87 -8.32 -13.05
C ALA A 12 7.57 -9.82 -12.82
N ALA A 13 8.60 -10.67 -12.87
CA ALA A 13 8.47 -12.10 -12.57
C ALA A 13 8.09 -12.36 -11.09
N ALA A 14 8.64 -11.58 -10.15
CA ALA A 14 8.29 -11.68 -8.74
C ALA A 14 6.85 -11.19 -8.46
N ALA A 15 6.39 -10.16 -9.17
CA ALA A 15 5.01 -9.69 -9.10
C ALA A 15 4.03 -10.72 -9.69
N ALA A 16 4.38 -11.34 -10.82
CA ALA A 16 3.59 -12.41 -11.44
C ALA A 16 3.49 -13.65 -10.53
N ALA A 17 4.59 -14.03 -9.87
CA ALA A 17 4.59 -15.13 -8.91
C ALA A 17 3.72 -14.84 -7.66
N ALA A 18 3.70 -13.58 -7.20
CA ALA A 18 2.82 -13.16 -6.12
C ALA A 18 1.35 -13.16 -6.54
N GLU A 19 1.04 -12.77 -7.79
CA GLU A 19 -0.31 -12.85 -8.36
C GLU A 19 -0.79 -14.30 -8.51
N GLU A 20 0.11 -15.22 -8.90
CA GLU A 20 -0.20 -16.66 -9.03
C GLU A 20 -0.48 -17.31 -7.66
N GLU A 21 0.29 -16.96 -6.63
CA GLU A 21 0.06 -17.42 -5.24
C GLU A 21 -1.25 -16.85 -4.67
N GLU A 22 -1.58 -15.58 -4.95
CA GLU A 22 -2.82 -14.92 -4.54
C GLU A 22 -4.04 -15.52 -5.27
N ALA A 23 -3.91 -15.82 -6.57
CA ALA A 23 -4.94 -16.49 -7.38
C ALA A 23 -5.21 -17.92 -6.88
N SER A 24 -4.16 -18.66 -6.52
CA SER A 24 -4.27 -20.00 -5.90
C SER A 24 -5.04 -19.95 -4.57
N ARG A 25 -4.79 -18.93 -3.74
CA ARG A 25 -5.55 -18.72 -2.49
C ARG A 25 -7.00 -18.31 -2.72
N ARG A 26 -7.31 -17.53 -3.76
CA ARG A 26 -8.69 -17.18 -4.14
C ARG A 26 -9.49 -18.39 -4.62
N ALA A 27 -8.86 -19.31 -5.35
CA ALA A 27 -9.49 -20.57 -5.77
C ALA A 27 -9.85 -21.49 -4.59
N ALA A 28 -9.15 -21.35 -3.46
CA ALA A 28 -9.40 -22.12 -2.25
C ALA A 28 -10.42 -21.47 -1.28
N ALA A 29 -10.94 -20.26 -1.57
CA ALA A 29 -11.89 -19.58 -0.71
C ALA A 29 -13.33 -20.09 -0.92
N PRO A 30 -14.11 -20.36 0.15
CA PRO A 30 -15.47 -20.86 0.01
C PRO A 30 -16.38 -19.80 -0.62
N ALA A 31 -17.21 -20.23 -1.58
CA ALA A 31 -18.14 -19.37 -2.30
C ALA A 31 -19.20 -18.77 -1.37
N VAL A 32 -19.23 -17.44 -1.25
CA VAL A 32 -20.32 -16.73 -0.59
C VAL A 32 -21.53 -16.71 -1.53
N ARG A 33 -22.57 -17.47 -1.21
CA ARG A 33 -23.83 -17.44 -1.96
C ARG A 33 -24.53 -16.09 -1.73
N GLY A 34 -24.59 -15.27 -2.77
CA GLY A 34 -25.38 -14.02 -2.76
C GLY A 34 -26.87 -14.34 -2.79
N GLY A 35 -27.59 -13.99 -1.73
CA GLY A 35 -29.05 -13.94 -1.73
C GLY A 35 -29.51 -12.70 -2.50
N GLY A 36 -30.36 -12.88 -3.50
CA GLY A 36 -30.97 -11.77 -4.24
C GLY A 36 -31.88 -10.95 -3.33
N VAL A 37 -31.74 -9.62 -3.37
CA VAL A 37 -32.59 -8.71 -2.62
C VAL A 37 -33.56 -8.04 -3.60
N SER A 38 -34.85 -8.33 -3.45
CA SER A 38 -35.93 -7.64 -4.16
C SER A 38 -36.11 -6.22 -3.63
N SER A 39 -36.28 -5.28 -4.56
CA SER A 39 -36.52 -3.86 -4.30
C SER A 39 -37.87 -3.64 -3.63
N SER A 40 -37.87 -3.22 -2.36
CA SER A 40 -38.99 -2.47 -1.78
C SER A 40 -38.52 -1.59 -0.61
N THR A 41 -38.75 -0.28 -0.77
CA THR A 41 -39.02 0.74 0.25
C THR A 41 -38.04 0.85 1.44
N LEU A 42 -37.06 1.74 1.32
CA LEU A 42 -36.19 2.18 2.42
C LEU A 42 -36.96 3.13 3.36
N THR A 43 -37.60 2.57 4.39
CA THR A 43 -37.97 3.33 5.59
C THR A 43 -36.75 3.45 6.50
N SER A 44 -36.40 4.70 6.81
CA SER A 44 -35.34 5.08 7.75
C SER A 44 -35.62 4.47 9.13
N THR A 45 -34.90 3.41 9.46
CA THR A 45 -34.76 2.93 10.83
C THR A 45 -33.28 2.87 11.11
N THR A 46 -32.82 3.67 12.08
CA THR A 46 -31.44 3.72 12.57
C THR A 46 -31.09 2.45 13.37
N ALA A 47 -31.31 1.28 12.76
CA ALA A 47 -30.75 0.04 13.25
C ALA A 47 -29.24 0.09 12.93
N LEU A 48 -28.40 0.07 13.97
CA LEU A 48 -26.95 -0.07 13.84
C LEU A 48 -26.67 -1.22 12.85
N GLN A 49 -26.19 -0.90 11.65
CA GLN A 49 -25.82 -1.93 10.70
C GLN A 49 -24.72 -2.78 11.36
N PRO A 50 -25.00 -4.07 11.67
CA PRO A 50 -24.08 -4.88 12.46
C PRO A 50 -22.73 -5.06 11.74
N TYR A 51 -22.75 -5.01 10.41
CA TYR A 51 -21.58 -5.11 9.55
C TYR A 51 -21.35 -3.78 8.83
N CYS A 52 -20.59 -2.88 9.47
CA CYS A 52 -20.20 -1.60 8.88
C CYS A 52 -18.73 -1.28 9.17
N ALA A 53 -18.15 -0.31 8.46
CA ALA A 53 -16.75 0.06 8.68
C ALA A 53 -16.47 0.52 10.13
N LYS A 54 -17.47 1.14 10.78
CA LYS A 54 -17.39 1.55 12.18
C LYS A 54 -17.33 0.37 13.15
N SER A 55 -17.94 -0.79 12.82
CA SER A 55 -17.95 -1.98 13.67
C SER A 55 -16.70 -2.85 13.55
N LEU A 56 -15.83 -2.57 12.57
CA LEU A 56 -14.50 -3.20 12.49
C LEU A 56 -13.65 -2.82 13.72
N PRO A 57 -12.85 -3.76 14.27
CA PRO A 57 -11.92 -3.47 15.35
C PRO A 57 -11.01 -2.28 15.01
N SER A 58 -10.77 -1.42 15.99
CA SER A 58 -9.90 -0.25 15.83
C SER A 58 -8.57 -0.44 16.57
N SER A 59 -7.53 0.17 16.04
CA SER A 59 -6.17 0.16 16.56
C SER A 59 -5.68 1.57 16.86
N VAL A 60 -4.55 1.71 17.56
CA VAL A 60 -3.94 3.03 17.77
C VAL A 60 -3.50 3.64 16.43
N LEU A 61 -3.00 2.80 15.51
CA LEU A 61 -2.54 3.26 14.20
C LEU A 61 -3.71 3.78 13.37
N ASP A 62 -4.76 3.00 13.17
CA ASP A 62 -5.86 3.42 12.29
C ASP A 62 -6.60 4.66 12.81
N ARG A 63 -6.82 4.80 14.12
CA ARG A 63 -7.39 6.03 14.71
C ARG A 63 -6.50 7.24 14.47
N HIS A 64 -5.17 7.07 14.51
CA HIS A 64 -4.25 8.15 14.17
C HIS A 64 -4.36 8.55 12.69
N LEU A 65 -4.38 7.56 11.79
CA LEU A 65 -4.53 7.81 10.34
C LEU A 65 -5.88 8.46 10.03
N GLU A 66 -6.97 7.98 10.66
CA GLU A 66 -8.32 8.53 10.55
C GLU A 66 -8.36 10.00 10.99
N GLY A 67 -7.74 10.32 12.13
CA GLY A 67 -7.65 11.69 12.63
C GLY A 67 -6.89 12.62 11.69
N GLN A 68 -5.79 12.17 11.08
CA GLN A 68 -5.06 12.96 10.08
C GLN A 68 -5.86 13.14 8.79
N ALA A 69 -6.42 12.05 8.24
CA ALA A 69 -7.21 12.07 7.02
C ALA A 69 -8.42 13.02 7.14
N ASN A 70 -9.13 12.97 8.26
CA ASN A 70 -10.33 13.78 8.49
C ASN A 70 -10.06 15.28 8.70
N ARG A 71 -8.81 15.69 8.97
CA ARG A 71 -8.39 17.10 9.02
C ARG A 71 -8.18 17.71 7.64
N LEU A 72 -7.95 16.87 6.62
CA LEU A 72 -7.75 17.29 5.23
C LEU A 72 -9.07 17.48 4.47
N LEU A 73 -10.18 17.07 5.08
CA LEU A 73 -11.51 17.27 4.50
C LEU A 73 -12.01 18.68 4.81
N PRO A 74 -12.67 19.36 3.85
CA PRO A 74 -13.33 20.64 4.10
C PRO A 74 -14.32 20.56 5.27
N SER A 75 -14.47 21.66 6.00
CA SER A 75 -15.44 21.77 7.10
C SER A 75 -16.85 21.37 6.63
N GLY A 76 -17.54 20.55 7.44
CA GLY A 76 -18.87 20.04 7.10
C GLY A 76 -18.91 18.86 6.11
N SER A 77 -17.77 18.46 5.54
CA SER A 77 -17.73 17.29 4.65
C SER A 77 -17.94 15.97 5.41
N PRO A 78 -18.58 14.96 4.78
CA PRO A 78 -18.69 13.62 5.36
C PRO A 78 -17.32 13.05 5.69
N LYS A 79 -17.13 12.60 6.93
CA LYS A 79 -15.87 12.05 7.42
C LYS A 79 -15.60 10.65 6.86
N VAL A 80 -14.32 10.29 6.79
CA VAL A 80 -13.88 8.93 6.49
C VAL A 80 -13.64 8.15 7.78
N VAL A 81 -13.70 6.83 7.68
CA VAL A 81 -13.32 5.88 8.71
C VAL A 81 -12.12 5.09 8.20
N VAL A 82 -11.04 5.02 8.98
CA VAL A 82 -9.83 4.27 8.59
C VAL A 82 -9.71 3.04 9.49
N ARG A 83 -9.45 1.87 8.90
CA ARG A 83 -9.35 0.61 9.65
C ARG A 83 -8.16 -0.22 9.20
N MET A 84 -7.48 -0.82 10.16
CA MET A 84 -6.51 -1.86 9.90
C MET A 84 -7.25 -3.17 9.58
N LEU A 85 -7.22 -3.57 8.31
CA LEU A 85 -7.91 -4.76 7.80
C LEU A 85 -7.09 -6.04 8.00
N ALA A 86 -5.77 -5.92 7.98
CA ALA A 86 -4.86 -7.03 8.25
C ALA A 86 -3.57 -6.52 8.91
N ASN A 87 -2.99 -7.37 9.77
CA ASN A 87 -1.68 -7.18 10.38
C ASN A 87 -1.09 -8.56 10.71
N THR A 88 -0.31 -9.12 9.78
CA THR A 88 0.14 -10.50 9.85
C THR A 88 1.65 -10.60 9.63
N ARG A 89 2.30 -11.51 10.35
CA ARG A 89 3.71 -11.84 10.11
C ARG A 89 3.78 -12.78 8.90
N LYS A 90 4.64 -12.45 7.95
CA LYS A 90 4.90 -13.21 6.72
C LYS A 90 6.40 -13.43 6.54
N ALA A 91 6.75 -14.30 5.60
CA ALA A 91 8.12 -14.54 5.18
C ALA A 91 8.22 -14.40 3.66
N PHE A 92 9.26 -13.72 3.19
CA PHE A 92 9.64 -13.69 1.78
C PHE A 92 10.67 -14.80 1.54
N PHE A 93 10.41 -15.68 0.58
CA PHE A 93 11.34 -16.75 0.22
C PHE A 93 12.35 -16.22 -0.79
N VAL A 94 13.63 -16.22 -0.41
CA VAL A 94 14.69 -15.71 -1.28
C VAL A 94 14.96 -16.75 -2.37
N PRO A 95 14.83 -16.39 -3.65
CA PRO A 95 15.04 -17.34 -4.75
C PRO A 95 16.40 -18.03 -4.66
N ALA A 96 16.44 -19.33 -4.96
CA ALA A 96 17.66 -20.12 -4.86
C ALA A 96 18.79 -19.55 -5.74
N GLN A 97 18.45 -19.00 -6.90
CA GLN A 97 19.38 -18.35 -7.82
C GLN A 97 20.02 -17.12 -7.19
N VAL A 98 19.25 -16.28 -6.48
CA VAL A 98 19.80 -15.13 -5.76
C VAL A 98 20.77 -15.59 -4.68
N ARG A 99 20.39 -16.61 -3.89
CA ARG A 99 21.26 -17.17 -2.85
C ARG A 99 22.53 -17.79 -3.42
N ALA A 100 22.46 -18.46 -4.56
CA ALA A 100 23.62 -19.04 -5.23
C ALA A 100 24.56 -17.95 -5.77
N THR A 101 24.03 -16.90 -6.38
CA THR A 101 24.81 -15.77 -6.92
C THR A 101 25.52 -14.98 -5.82
N PHE A 102 24.88 -14.80 -4.66
CA PHE A 102 25.40 -14.01 -3.54
C PHE A 102 25.81 -14.89 -2.35
N ALA A 103 26.21 -16.14 -2.58
CA ALA A 103 26.53 -17.11 -1.51
C ALA A 103 27.69 -16.66 -0.61
N VAL A 104 28.52 -15.73 -1.07
CA VAL A 104 29.60 -15.11 -0.30
C VAL A 104 29.63 -13.62 -0.66
N ASP A 105 28.98 -12.77 0.13
CA ASP A 105 29.21 -11.32 0.00
C ASP A 105 30.61 -10.93 0.53
N ALA A 106 31.04 -9.70 0.28
CA ALA A 106 32.33 -9.19 0.75
C ALA A 106 32.49 -9.19 2.28
N ALA A 107 31.40 -9.41 3.04
CA ALA A 107 31.36 -9.52 4.49
C ALA A 107 31.25 -10.98 4.99
N GLY A 108 31.32 -11.97 4.08
CA GLY A 108 31.25 -13.40 4.39
C GLY A 108 29.85 -13.91 4.73
N SER A 109 28.80 -13.15 4.40
CA SER A 109 27.41 -13.50 4.66
C SER A 109 26.69 -13.94 3.39
N SER A 110 25.77 -14.91 3.51
CA SER A 110 24.90 -15.35 2.41
C SER A 110 23.48 -14.85 2.66
N PRO A 111 22.71 -14.43 1.63
CA PRO A 111 21.30 -14.12 1.81
C PRO A 111 20.53 -15.30 2.43
N PRO A 112 19.71 -15.04 3.47
CA PRO A 112 19.00 -16.12 4.14
C PRO A 112 17.95 -16.76 3.22
N PRO A 113 17.52 -18.01 3.48
CA PRO A 113 16.44 -18.65 2.72
C PRO A 113 15.11 -17.89 2.83
N THR A 114 14.87 -17.23 3.96
CA THR A 114 13.66 -16.45 4.19
C THR A 114 13.96 -15.13 4.89
N ILE A 115 13.14 -14.13 4.61
CA ILE A 115 13.19 -12.82 5.27
C ILE A 115 11.82 -12.56 5.89
N ALA A 116 11.77 -12.46 7.23
CA ALA A 116 10.54 -12.16 7.94
C ALA A 116 10.14 -10.67 7.78
N TYR A 117 8.85 -10.43 7.67
CA TYR A 117 8.27 -9.09 7.65
C TYR A 117 6.85 -9.09 8.22
N THR A 118 6.34 -7.91 8.56
CA THR A 118 4.93 -7.72 8.93
C THR A 118 4.17 -7.10 7.76
N ALA A 119 3.17 -7.81 7.24
CA ALA A 119 2.26 -7.31 6.23
C ALA A 119 1.08 -6.60 6.92
N LYS A 120 0.77 -5.37 6.51
CA LYS A 120 -0.41 -4.65 6.97
C LYS A 120 -1.26 -4.18 5.79
N THR A 121 -2.56 -4.18 6.01
CA THR A 121 -3.55 -3.64 5.08
C THR A 121 -4.39 -2.61 5.82
N VAL A 122 -4.47 -1.40 5.27
CA VAL A 122 -5.26 -0.29 5.78
C VAL A 122 -6.34 0.04 4.76
N GLY A 123 -7.60 0.09 5.19
CA GLY A 123 -8.73 0.51 4.37
C GLY A 123 -9.28 1.87 4.82
N VAL A 124 -9.66 2.70 3.84
CA VAL A 124 -10.34 3.99 4.07
C VAL A 124 -11.76 3.86 3.54
N PHE A 125 -12.73 4.01 4.43
CA PHE A 125 -14.14 3.89 4.14
C PHE A 125 -14.83 5.25 4.25
N GLN A 126 -15.87 5.45 3.46
CA GLN A 126 -16.77 6.59 3.62
C GLN A 126 -18.22 6.12 3.56
N GLU A 127 -19.05 6.68 4.43
CA GLU A 127 -20.49 6.47 4.39
C GLU A 127 -21.09 7.39 3.32
N LEU A 128 -21.62 6.79 2.25
CA LEU A 128 -22.24 7.47 1.12
C LEU A 128 -23.69 7.00 1.02
N ASP A 129 -24.63 7.95 1.17
CA ASP A 129 -26.06 7.69 1.00
C ASP A 129 -26.56 6.50 1.86
N GLY A 130 -26.04 6.39 3.09
CA GLY A 130 -26.37 5.33 4.06
C GLY A 130 -25.60 4.01 3.87
N VAL A 131 -24.65 3.94 2.93
CA VAL A 131 -23.87 2.74 2.61
C VAL A 131 -22.38 2.98 2.80
N TRP A 132 -21.68 2.02 3.39
CA TRP A 132 -20.22 2.08 3.56
C TRP A 132 -19.49 1.67 2.28
N VAL A 133 -18.68 2.59 1.75
CA VAL A 133 -17.86 2.37 0.55
C VAL A 133 -16.39 2.36 0.92
N LEU A 134 -15.67 1.29 0.57
CA LEU A 134 -14.21 1.22 0.68
C LEU A 134 -13.58 2.04 -0.47
N CYS A 135 -13.06 3.21 -0.15
CA CYS A 135 -12.57 4.18 -1.14
C CYS A 135 -11.10 4.00 -1.51
N PHE A 136 -10.27 3.52 -0.57
CA PHE A 136 -8.82 3.39 -0.74
C PHE A 136 -8.28 2.25 0.11
N VAL A 137 -7.30 1.53 -0.43
CA VAL A 137 -6.58 0.47 0.28
C VAL A 137 -5.08 0.75 0.16
N LEU A 138 -4.37 0.62 1.27
CA LEU A 138 -2.92 0.68 1.36
C LEU A 138 -2.40 -0.62 1.96
N MET A 139 -1.49 -1.28 1.25
CA MET A 139 -0.78 -2.47 1.70
C MET A 139 0.71 -2.19 1.82
N VAL A 140 1.30 -2.66 2.91
CA VAL A 140 2.68 -2.35 3.29
C VAL A 140 3.35 -3.53 3.96
N HIS A 141 4.64 -3.69 3.72
CA HIS A 141 5.52 -4.67 4.34
C HIS A 141 6.53 -3.95 5.22
N GLU A 142 6.56 -4.29 6.51
CA GLU A 142 7.49 -3.73 7.49
C GLU A 142 8.58 -4.75 7.85
N TYR A 143 9.83 -4.42 7.57
CA TYR A 143 11.01 -5.21 7.94
C TYR A 143 11.64 -4.61 9.21
N GLY A 144 11.39 -5.27 10.34
CA GLY A 144 11.79 -4.80 11.67
C GLY A 144 13.27 -5.00 11.97
N ALA A 145 13.62 -4.86 13.26
CA ALA A 145 14.98 -5.08 13.76
C ALA A 145 15.48 -6.53 13.58
N ASP A 146 14.55 -7.49 13.51
CA ASP A 146 14.81 -8.91 13.29
C ASP A 146 15.13 -9.26 11.83
N ALA A 147 14.95 -8.32 10.89
CA ALA A 147 15.30 -8.53 9.49
C ALA A 147 16.84 -8.45 9.27
N PRO A 148 17.36 -9.09 8.20
CA PRO A 148 18.75 -8.97 7.77
C PRO A 148 19.14 -7.51 7.52
N LEU A 149 20.44 -7.20 7.62
CA LEU A 149 20.95 -5.82 7.53
C LEU A 149 20.45 -5.07 6.28
N ALA A 150 20.43 -5.74 5.13
CA ALA A 150 19.95 -5.16 3.87
C ALA A 150 18.47 -4.73 3.93
N ASN A 151 17.63 -5.37 4.75
CA ASN A 151 16.19 -5.12 4.84
C ASN A 151 15.77 -4.38 6.13
N ARG A 152 16.62 -4.39 7.16
CA ARG A 152 16.30 -3.86 8.49
C ARG A 152 15.86 -2.40 8.45
N GLY A 153 14.79 -2.10 9.17
CA GLY A 153 14.28 -0.73 9.32
C GLY A 153 13.61 -0.19 8.05
N ARG A 154 13.19 -1.06 7.12
CA ARG A 154 12.54 -0.65 5.86
C ARG A 154 11.04 -0.89 5.87
N VAL A 155 10.32 0.06 5.30
CA VAL A 155 8.91 -0.10 4.92
C VAL A 155 8.85 -0.22 3.40
N TYR A 156 8.09 -1.17 2.88
CA TYR A 156 7.79 -1.26 1.45
C TYR A 156 6.29 -1.10 1.24
N ILE A 157 5.88 -0.12 0.44
CA ILE A 157 4.50 0.03 -0.01
C ILE A 157 4.30 -0.98 -1.15
N SER A 158 3.60 -2.07 -0.86
CA SER A 158 3.43 -3.17 -1.81
C SER A 158 2.35 -2.86 -2.84
N TYR A 159 1.18 -2.44 -2.37
CA TYR A 159 0.08 -2.05 -3.25
C TYR A 159 -0.71 -0.89 -2.65
N LEU A 160 -1.23 -0.05 -3.54
CA LEU A 160 -2.32 0.85 -3.22
C LEU A 160 -3.29 0.90 -4.40
N ASP A 161 -4.56 1.13 -4.10
CA ASP A 161 -5.60 1.26 -5.11
C ASP A 161 -6.76 2.09 -4.56
N SER A 162 -7.60 2.62 -5.45
CA SER A 162 -8.76 3.43 -5.06
C SER A 162 -9.92 3.32 -6.04
N VAL A 163 -11.10 3.68 -5.56
CA VAL A 163 -12.31 3.93 -6.36
C VAL A 163 -12.68 5.41 -6.32
N PRO A 164 -13.43 5.95 -7.30
CA PRO A 164 -13.52 7.38 -7.51
C PRO A 164 -14.62 8.03 -6.67
N PHE A 165 -15.34 7.25 -5.86
CA PHE A 165 -16.62 7.62 -5.25
C PHE A 165 -16.52 8.54 -4.01
N MET A 166 -15.33 8.71 -3.43
CA MET A 166 -15.15 9.53 -2.24
C MET A 166 -15.66 10.97 -2.46
N ARG A 167 -16.42 11.50 -1.51
CA ARG A 167 -16.99 12.85 -1.52
C ARG A 167 -16.40 13.71 -0.38
N PRO A 168 -16.00 14.97 -0.64
CA PRO A 168 -15.97 15.62 -1.94
C PRO A 168 -14.83 15.07 -2.82
N CYS A 169 -15.08 14.95 -4.12
CA CYS A 169 -14.15 14.32 -5.06
C CYS A 169 -12.79 15.05 -5.16
N HIS A 170 -12.78 16.37 -5.01
CA HIS A 170 -11.57 17.19 -5.09
C HIS A 170 -10.61 16.95 -3.91
N ALA A 171 -11.09 16.45 -2.77
CA ALA A 171 -10.26 16.19 -1.60
C ALA A 171 -9.55 14.82 -1.66
N ARG A 172 -9.88 13.98 -2.65
CA ARG A 172 -9.45 12.57 -2.73
C ARG A 172 -7.93 12.41 -2.75
N THR A 173 -7.25 13.15 -3.61
CA THR A 173 -5.79 13.11 -3.74
C THR A 173 -5.11 13.50 -2.43
N ALA A 174 -5.51 14.64 -1.85
CA ALA A 174 -4.96 15.13 -0.59
C ALA A 174 -5.20 14.13 0.55
N LEU A 175 -6.40 13.55 0.64
CA LEU A 175 -6.74 12.57 1.66
C LEU A 175 -5.89 11.30 1.56
N PHE A 176 -5.75 10.72 0.36
CA PHE A 176 -4.97 9.49 0.18
C PHE A 176 -3.47 9.70 0.44
N GLN A 177 -2.92 10.83 -0.04
CA GLN A 177 -1.54 11.23 0.28
C GLN A 177 -1.36 11.48 1.78
N GLY A 178 -2.36 12.09 2.44
CA GLY A 178 -2.35 12.30 3.89
C GLY A 178 -2.36 11.00 4.70
N VAL A 179 -3.09 9.97 4.25
CA VAL A 179 -3.04 8.63 4.86
C VAL A 179 -1.63 8.04 4.75
N LEU A 180 -0.99 8.16 3.57
CA LEU A 180 0.40 7.75 3.37
C LEU A 180 1.36 8.51 4.29
N HIS A 181 1.26 9.85 4.35
CA HIS A 181 2.09 10.69 5.22
C HIS A 181 1.95 10.30 6.69
N ALA A 182 0.73 10.14 7.17
CA ALA A 182 0.47 9.72 8.54
C ALA A 182 1.04 8.33 8.82
N TYR A 183 0.95 7.39 7.86
CA TYR A 183 1.54 6.07 7.97
C TYR A 183 3.07 6.11 8.05
N LEU A 184 3.71 6.87 7.16
CA LEU A 184 5.16 7.04 7.13
C LEU A 184 5.68 7.70 8.41
N ASN A 185 4.98 8.72 8.92
CA ASN A 185 5.33 9.36 10.19
C ASN A 185 5.22 8.39 11.38
N CYS A 186 4.17 7.57 11.43
CA CYS A 186 4.03 6.50 12.42
C CYS A 186 5.16 5.46 12.32
N SER A 187 5.54 5.10 11.10
CA SER A 187 6.64 4.17 10.85
C SER A 187 7.97 4.77 11.32
N ARG A 188 8.26 6.02 10.97
CA ARG A 188 9.45 6.73 11.44
C ARG A 188 9.54 6.76 12.97
N ARG A 189 8.45 7.08 13.66
CA ARG A 189 8.40 7.09 15.14
C ARG A 189 8.66 5.71 15.77
N ARG A 190 8.42 4.64 15.03
CA ARG A 190 8.72 3.25 15.44
C ARG A 190 10.14 2.80 15.07
N GLY A 191 10.97 3.69 14.51
CA GLY A 191 12.37 3.42 14.18
C GLY A 191 12.63 2.92 12.75
N PHE A 192 11.64 2.97 11.86
CA PHE A 192 11.88 2.71 10.43
C PHE A 192 12.58 3.91 9.79
N THR A 193 13.61 3.65 8.98
CA THR A 193 14.52 4.66 8.45
C THR A 193 14.33 4.93 6.97
N LYS A 194 13.91 3.92 6.19
CA LYS A 194 13.66 4.06 4.74
C LYS A 194 12.29 3.49 4.36
N ALA A 195 11.63 4.16 3.41
CA ALA A 195 10.41 3.68 2.78
C ALA A 195 10.66 3.49 1.29
N HIS A 196 10.18 2.38 0.73
CA HIS A 196 10.33 2.01 -0.67
C HIS A 196 8.96 1.87 -1.31
N LEU A 197 8.87 2.26 -2.57
CA LEU A 197 7.71 2.02 -3.42
C LEU A 197 8.20 1.72 -4.82
N TRP A 198 7.40 0.97 -5.56
CA TRP A 198 7.63 0.76 -6.98
C TRP A 198 6.52 1.46 -7.75
N VAL A 199 6.90 2.43 -8.59
CA VAL A 199 5.96 3.12 -9.46
C VAL A 199 5.80 2.31 -10.74
N CYS A 200 4.71 1.55 -10.82
CA CYS A 200 4.33 0.81 -12.02
C CYS A 200 2.86 1.13 -12.33
N ALA A 201 2.63 1.85 -13.43
CA ALA A 201 1.26 2.09 -13.87
C ALA A 201 0.60 0.75 -14.26
N PRO A 202 -0.65 0.52 -13.82
CA PRO A 202 -1.37 -0.68 -14.23
C PRO A 202 -1.55 -0.67 -15.75
N GLY A 203 -1.27 -1.80 -16.42
CA GLY A 203 -1.61 -1.97 -17.83
C GLY A 203 -3.13 -1.86 -18.06
N GLU A 204 -3.56 -1.63 -19.30
CA GLU A 204 -4.99 -1.60 -19.64
C GLU A 204 -5.69 -2.89 -19.17
N GLY A 205 -6.81 -2.74 -18.45
CA GLY A 205 -7.58 -3.86 -17.91
C GLY A 205 -6.98 -4.56 -16.68
N SER A 206 -5.78 -4.18 -16.21
CA SER A 206 -5.19 -4.77 -15.00
C SER A 206 -5.97 -4.39 -13.73
N GLN A 207 -6.15 -5.38 -12.84
CA GLN A 207 -6.94 -5.26 -11.62
C GLN A 207 -6.04 -5.53 -10.41
N SER A 208 -5.49 -4.47 -9.82
CA SER A 208 -4.49 -4.63 -8.74
C SER A 208 -5.13 -4.98 -7.40
N LEU A 209 -6.20 -4.29 -6.97
CA LEU A 209 -6.90 -4.63 -5.71
C LEU A 209 -8.42 -4.63 -5.87
N PHE A 210 -8.99 -3.57 -6.43
CA PHE A 210 -10.44 -3.53 -6.67
C PHE A 210 -10.78 -4.27 -7.96
N LEU A 211 -11.63 -5.29 -7.83
CA LEU A 211 -12.18 -5.99 -8.99
C LEU A 211 -13.11 -5.04 -9.76
N GLN A 212 -12.86 -4.89 -11.06
CA GLN A 212 -13.62 -4.06 -12.00
C GLN A 212 -13.76 -2.59 -11.56
N ARG A 213 -12.90 -1.73 -12.10
CA ARG A 213 -13.04 -0.28 -11.89
C ARG A 213 -14.26 0.28 -12.63
N PRO A 214 -14.91 1.34 -12.10
CA PRO A 214 -15.97 2.03 -12.82
C PRO A 214 -15.48 2.51 -14.20
N PRO A 215 -16.28 2.40 -15.28
CA PRO A 215 -15.82 2.72 -16.64
C PRO A 215 -15.32 4.16 -16.82
N HIS A 216 -15.78 5.09 -15.98
CA HIS A 216 -15.38 6.49 -16.01
C HIS A 216 -14.13 6.79 -15.17
N GLN A 217 -13.62 5.82 -14.39
CA GLN A 217 -12.37 5.98 -13.66
C GLN A 217 -11.19 5.81 -14.62
N LYS A 218 -10.50 6.91 -14.90
CA LYS A 218 -9.26 6.88 -15.66
C LYS A 218 -8.13 6.31 -14.81
N THR A 219 -7.44 5.31 -15.33
CA THR A 219 -6.17 4.82 -14.78
C THR A 219 -5.07 5.79 -15.19
N PRO A 220 -4.23 6.30 -14.28
CA PRO A 220 -3.09 7.13 -14.66
C PRO A 220 -2.11 6.33 -15.52
N ASP A 221 -1.53 6.99 -16.52
CA ASP A 221 -0.36 6.46 -17.22
C ASP A 221 0.90 6.52 -16.32
N GLN A 222 2.01 5.96 -16.80
CA GLN A 222 3.26 5.90 -16.03
C GLN A 222 3.70 7.29 -15.54
N LYS A 223 3.70 8.29 -16.42
CA LYS A 223 4.11 9.67 -16.09
C LYS A 223 3.16 10.31 -15.07
N GLY A 224 1.86 10.11 -15.22
CA GLY A 224 0.86 10.63 -14.28
C GLY A 224 1.00 9.99 -12.90
N LEU A 225 1.30 8.70 -12.84
CA LEU A 225 1.51 7.98 -11.58
C LEU A 225 2.82 8.41 -10.90
N GLU A 226 3.91 8.56 -11.66
CA GLU A 226 5.17 9.12 -11.18
C GLU A 226 4.98 10.52 -10.60
N ALA A 227 4.27 11.41 -11.29
CA ALA A 227 3.96 12.74 -10.79
C ALA A 227 3.13 12.69 -9.49
N TRP A 228 2.17 11.77 -9.40
CA TRP A 228 1.36 11.61 -8.19
C TRP A 228 2.21 11.19 -6.99
N TYR A 229 3.11 10.22 -7.17
CA TYR A 229 4.03 9.79 -6.11
C TYR A 229 5.10 10.83 -5.80
N GLY A 230 5.62 11.55 -6.80
CA GLY A 230 6.55 12.66 -6.60
C GLY A 230 5.95 13.77 -5.75
N ASN A 231 4.69 14.14 -6.01
CA ASN A 231 3.95 15.11 -5.20
C ASN A 231 3.72 14.58 -3.77
N MET A 232 3.38 13.30 -3.62
CA MET A 232 3.24 12.66 -2.31
C MET A 232 4.56 12.70 -1.53
N ALA A 233 5.67 12.33 -2.15
CA ALA A 233 6.99 12.32 -1.51
C ALA A 233 7.46 13.74 -1.15
N SER A 234 7.25 14.70 -2.06
CA SER A 234 7.56 16.12 -1.83
C SER A 234 6.75 16.68 -0.66
N GLY A 235 5.47 16.33 -0.56
CA GLY A 235 4.64 16.67 0.60
C GLY A 235 5.15 16.07 1.91
N ALA A 236 5.68 14.85 1.90
CA ALA A 236 6.27 14.22 3.08
C ALA A 236 7.55 14.94 3.54
N VAL A 237 8.39 15.41 2.59
CA VAL A 237 9.58 16.21 2.89
C VAL A 237 9.17 17.57 3.46
N ALA A 238 8.24 18.28 2.81
CA ALA A 238 7.75 19.57 3.27
C ALA A 238 7.11 19.51 4.67
N ALA A 239 6.44 18.41 5.00
CA ALA A 239 5.87 18.16 6.33
C ALA A 239 6.90 17.72 7.39
N GLY A 240 8.19 17.62 7.02
CA GLY A 240 9.25 17.14 7.90
C GLY A 240 9.04 15.68 8.32
N ILE A 241 8.38 14.86 7.50
CA ILE A 241 8.16 13.43 7.73
C ILE A 241 9.32 12.62 7.13
N ALA A 242 9.77 13.00 5.93
CA ALA A 242 10.95 12.47 5.26
C ALA A 242 12.04 13.54 5.18
N THR A 243 13.30 13.12 5.07
CA THR A 243 14.44 14.01 4.80
C THR A 243 14.53 14.38 3.33
N ASP A 244 14.32 13.39 2.47
CA ASP A 244 14.46 13.45 1.03
C ASP A 244 13.71 12.28 0.37
N PHE A 245 13.69 12.26 -0.96
CA PHE A 245 13.29 11.10 -1.74
C PHE A 245 14.12 11.06 -3.02
N THR A 246 14.49 9.87 -3.46
CA THR A 246 15.33 9.67 -4.65
C THR A 246 15.01 8.33 -5.29
N ASP A 247 15.48 8.11 -6.51
CA ASP A 247 15.40 6.81 -7.18
C ASP A 247 16.52 5.87 -6.68
N PHE A 248 16.37 4.57 -6.94
CA PHE A 248 17.33 3.55 -6.48
C PHE A 248 18.74 3.73 -7.05
N VAL A 249 18.87 4.22 -8.28
CA VAL A 249 20.19 4.40 -8.91
C VAL A 249 20.90 5.54 -8.21
N SER A 250 20.21 6.66 -8.02
CA SER A 250 20.71 7.82 -7.31
C SER A 250 21.04 7.52 -5.84
N ASP A 251 20.19 6.79 -5.08
CA ASP A 251 20.50 6.35 -3.70
C ASP A 251 21.77 5.49 -3.68
N PHE A 252 21.88 4.51 -4.60
CA PHE A 252 23.02 3.60 -4.67
C PHE A 252 24.35 4.33 -4.94
N PHE A 253 24.35 5.33 -5.81
CA PHE A 253 25.54 6.12 -6.16
C PHE A 253 25.73 7.39 -5.32
N SER A 254 24.81 7.71 -4.41
CA SER A 254 24.91 8.88 -3.53
C SER A 254 25.98 8.74 -2.44
N ASP A 255 26.35 7.50 -2.12
CA ASP A 255 27.43 7.20 -1.18
C ASP A 255 28.78 7.38 -1.88
N ALA A 256 29.37 8.57 -1.76
CA ALA A 256 30.65 8.96 -2.36
C ALA A 256 31.86 8.11 -1.88
N THR A 257 31.61 7.09 -1.05
CA THR A 257 32.57 6.08 -0.59
C THR A 257 32.52 4.75 -1.37
N ALA A 258 31.55 4.56 -2.27
CA ALA A 258 31.45 3.36 -3.11
C ALA A 258 32.14 3.57 -4.49
N LEU A 259 33.41 3.15 -4.57
CA LEU A 259 34.24 2.97 -5.78
C LEU A 259 34.30 4.15 -6.78
N ARG A 260 35.38 4.95 -6.62
CA ARG A 260 36.20 5.40 -7.76
C ARG A 260 37.16 4.28 -8.15
#